data_AF-A0A1G2YLN6-F1
#
_entry.id   AF-A0A1G2YLN6-F1
#
_cell.length_a   1.000
_cell.length_b   1.000
_cell.length_c   1.000
_cell.angle_alpha   90.00
_cell.angle_beta   90.00
_cell.angle_gamma   90.00
#
_symmetry.space_group_name_H-M   'P 1'
#
loop_
_entity.id
_entity.type
_entity.pdbx_description
1 polymer ?
#
loop_
_entity_poly.entity_id
_entity_poly.type
_entity_poly.pdbx_seq_one_letter_code
_entity_poly.pdbx_strand_id
1 'polypeptide(L)'
;MRKFILLPLLLVLTPVLPLLAVELESLPSDPYFAAYKPFKAPQPEGLLLKPGDRLAICGDSITEQKMYSRIIETYLTVSVPRLNVTVRQHGWGGEKSPGLLARMENDVLRFKPTIVTTCYGMNDHNYQTYQEEFGRIYRDASRAIIQKFKETGVRVIQGAAGNVGIKPPWAAKADDTVDNLNLSLLEFRNIDVTLAHEENVAFADCFLPMLVAGFEAKKKYGDSYMLSGKDGVHPGWAGHLVMAYAFLKAMGLDGNIGTITLDLASGEATASEGHQILESDSNEVEVKSSRYPFCATGPIDKDSSIRSGMTLVPFNEELNRFILLVKNTSANRYRITWGKNSKTYTAEELTKGINLAADFELNPFTHAFLMVDEIVGRKQAFETKQMKEMMHGKAGSEDMEGTVAKTESERDKLTAFIKAAIVPVTHTIRIVAE
;
A
#
# COMPACT_ATOMS: atom_id res chain seq x y z
N MET A 1 -24.43 -26.78 77.79
CA MET A 1 -24.52 -25.89 76.61
C MET A 1 -23.12 -25.54 76.12
N ARG A 2 -22.65 -26.16 75.03
CA ARG A 2 -21.49 -25.69 74.24
C ARG A 2 -21.89 -25.78 72.78
N LYS A 3 -22.05 -24.63 72.13
CA LYS A 3 -22.38 -24.49 70.71
C LYS A 3 -21.10 -24.65 69.90
N PHE A 4 -21.07 -25.59 68.96
CA PHE A 4 -20.08 -25.61 67.89
C PHE A 4 -20.60 -24.75 66.74
N ILE A 5 -19.80 -23.76 66.33
CA ILE A 5 -20.06 -22.86 65.22
C ILE A 5 -19.49 -23.52 63.97
N LEU A 6 -20.34 -23.78 62.97
CA LEU A 6 -19.92 -24.11 61.60
C LEU A 6 -19.54 -22.80 60.90
N LEU A 7 -18.32 -22.71 60.38
CA LEU A 7 -17.87 -21.64 59.49
C LEU A 7 -18.00 -22.13 58.03
N PRO A 8 -18.64 -21.40 57.11
CA PRO A 8 -18.69 -21.81 55.71
C PRO A 8 -17.37 -21.43 55.02
N LEU A 9 -16.75 -22.40 54.36
CA LEU A 9 -15.59 -22.20 53.51
C LEU A 9 -16.06 -21.57 52.18
N LEU A 10 -15.83 -20.26 52.00
CA LEU A 10 -16.11 -19.58 50.74
C LEU A 10 -14.98 -19.89 49.75
N LEU A 11 -15.24 -20.75 48.77
CA LEU A 11 -14.30 -21.06 47.69
C LEU A 11 -14.32 -19.91 46.67
N VAL A 12 -13.31 -19.04 46.70
CA VAL A 12 -13.13 -18.00 45.69
C VAL A 12 -12.49 -18.66 44.46
N LEU A 13 -13.31 -18.95 43.45
CA LEU A 13 -12.85 -19.34 42.12
C LEU A 13 -12.38 -18.08 41.38
N THR A 14 -11.08 -17.83 41.37
CA THR A 14 -10.46 -16.87 40.45
C THR A 14 -10.53 -17.42 39.03
N PRO A 15 -11.13 -16.72 38.06
CA PRO A 15 -11.12 -17.15 36.67
C PRO A 15 -9.71 -16.94 36.12
N VAL A 16 -8.96 -18.02 35.95
CA VAL A 16 -7.75 -18.02 35.13
C VAL A 16 -8.24 -17.98 33.69
N LEU A 17 -8.25 -16.79 33.08
CA LEU A 17 -8.43 -16.65 31.65
C LEU A 17 -7.32 -17.48 30.95
N PRO A 18 -7.66 -18.35 29.99
CA PRO A 18 -6.64 -19.08 29.25
C PRO A 18 -5.76 -18.07 28.52
N LEU A 19 -4.46 -18.12 28.78
CA LEU A 19 -3.45 -17.40 28.01
C LEU A 19 -3.54 -17.95 26.58
N LEU A 20 -4.29 -17.29 25.69
CA LEU A 20 -4.31 -17.65 24.27
C LEU A 20 -2.88 -17.48 23.76
N ALA A 21 -2.27 -18.57 23.31
CA ALA A 21 -0.95 -18.52 22.72
C ALA A 21 -0.99 -17.59 21.50
N VAL A 22 -0.04 -16.67 21.42
CA VAL A 22 0.08 -15.75 20.27
C VAL A 22 0.39 -16.59 19.03
N GLU A 23 -0.48 -16.51 18.02
CA GLU A 23 -0.26 -17.16 16.73
C GLU A 23 0.82 -16.40 15.94
N LEU A 24 1.69 -17.12 15.24
CA LEU A 24 2.80 -16.54 14.47
C LEU A 24 2.55 -16.66 12.97
N GLU A 25 3.03 -15.68 12.19
CA GLU A 25 3.09 -15.81 10.73
C GLU A 25 4.10 -16.88 10.32
N SER A 26 3.81 -17.59 9.23
CA SER A 26 4.79 -18.45 8.59
C SER A 26 5.77 -17.63 7.77
N LEU A 27 7.05 -17.99 7.87
CA LEU A 27 8.13 -17.42 7.04
C LEU A 27 8.71 -18.52 6.15
N PRO A 28 9.43 -18.16 5.06
CA PRO A 28 10.13 -19.15 4.26
C PRO A 28 11.05 -20.02 5.11
N SER A 29 11.15 -21.30 4.77
CA SER A 29 12.02 -22.27 5.44
C SER A 29 13.50 -22.06 5.06
N ASP A 30 14.07 -20.93 5.49
CA ASP A 30 15.48 -20.57 5.35
C ASP A 30 16.06 -20.20 6.73
N PRO A 31 17.29 -20.62 7.08
CA PRO A 31 17.92 -20.28 8.36
C PRO A 31 17.94 -18.77 8.68
N TYR A 32 17.96 -17.91 7.65
CA TYR A 32 17.89 -16.46 7.82
C TYR A 32 16.65 -16.04 8.62
N PHE A 33 15.51 -16.70 8.41
CA PHE A 33 14.23 -16.35 9.04
C PHE A 33 14.02 -17.02 10.41
N ALA A 34 14.90 -17.92 10.85
CA ALA A 34 14.67 -18.76 12.03
C ALA A 34 14.47 -17.97 13.35
N ALA A 35 15.16 -16.83 13.47
CA ALA A 35 15.09 -15.95 14.64
C ALA A 35 13.84 -15.06 14.67
N TYR A 36 13.18 -14.85 13.53
CA TYR A 36 12.00 -14.00 13.44
C TYR A 36 10.77 -14.73 13.99
N LYS A 37 10.05 -14.08 14.90
CA LYS A 37 8.77 -14.52 15.48
C LYS A 37 7.67 -13.46 15.24
N PRO A 38 7.28 -13.23 13.97
CA PRO A 38 6.21 -12.28 13.66
C PRO A 38 4.87 -12.76 14.19
N PHE A 39 4.17 -11.91 14.93
CA PHE A 39 2.79 -12.18 15.33
C PHE A 39 1.87 -12.16 14.11
N LYS A 40 0.88 -13.03 14.11
CA LYS A 40 -0.10 -13.12 13.04
C LYS A 40 -0.89 -11.82 12.93
N ALA A 41 -0.85 -11.21 11.75
CA ALA A 41 -1.53 -9.97 11.48
C ALA A 41 -3.04 -10.18 11.24
N PRO A 42 -3.90 -9.24 11.67
CA PRO A 42 -5.31 -9.28 11.29
C PRO A 42 -5.45 -9.15 9.77
N GLN A 43 -6.30 -9.97 9.17
CA GLN A 43 -6.59 -9.91 7.75
C GLN A 43 -7.72 -8.92 7.46
N PRO A 44 -7.70 -8.22 6.32
CA PRO A 44 -8.80 -7.35 5.93
C PRO A 44 -10.07 -8.19 5.68
N GLU A 45 -11.15 -7.88 6.39
CA GLU A 45 -12.44 -8.58 6.26
C GLU A 45 -13.27 -8.12 5.05
N GLY A 46 -12.80 -7.11 4.32
CA GLY A 46 -13.46 -6.56 3.14
C GLY A 46 -12.93 -5.17 2.78
N LEU A 47 -13.56 -4.53 1.77
CA LEU A 47 -13.20 -3.19 1.35
C LEU A 47 -13.48 -2.17 2.46
N LEU A 48 -12.41 -1.58 3.01
CA LEU A 48 -12.48 -0.61 4.10
C LEU A 48 -12.87 0.78 3.61
N LEU A 49 -12.48 1.13 2.37
CA LEU A 49 -12.76 2.42 1.75
C LEU A 49 -14.24 2.57 1.40
N LYS A 50 -14.75 3.79 1.55
CA LYS A 50 -16.09 4.21 1.18
C LYS A 50 -16.04 5.26 0.08
N PRO A 51 -17.08 5.36 -0.77
CA PRO A 51 -17.16 6.43 -1.75
C PRO A 51 -17.02 7.82 -1.12
N GLY A 52 -16.15 8.66 -1.68
CA GLY A 52 -15.87 10.02 -1.21
C GLY A 52 -14.93 10.13 -0.01
N ASP A 53 -14.25 9.05 0.35
CA ASP A 53 -13.30 9.06 1.45
C ASP A 53 -12.15 10.04 1.25
N ARG A 54 -11.70 10.64 2.36
CA ARG A 54 -10.54 11.52 2.43
C ARG A 54 -9.44 10.79 3.19
N LEU A 55 -8.52 10.21 2.43
CA LEU A 55 -7.39 9.43 2.94
C LEU A 55 -6.22 10.35 3.31
N ALA A 56 -5.84 10.35 4.59
CA ALA A 56 -4.59 10.93 5.05
C ALA A 56 -3.51 9.83 5.13
N ILE A 57 -2.34 10.05 4.53
CA ILE A 57 -1.19 9.14 4.62
C ILE A 57 -0.13 9.77 5.52
N CYS A 58 0.01 9.28 6.74
CA CYS A 58 0.96 9.80 7.74
C CYS A 58 2.16 8.88 7.89
N GLY A 59 3.35 9.46 8.07
CA GLY A 59 4.56 8.72 8.34
C GLY A 59 5.78 9.64 8.36
N ASP A 60 6.96 9.02 8.44
CA ASP A 60 8.23 9.72 8.62
C ASP A 60 8.89 10.17 7.29
N SER A 61 10.23 10.16 7.23
CA SER A 61 11.02 10.48 6.04
C SER A 61 10.67 9.61 4.83
N ILE A 62 10.32 8.33 5.04
CA ILE A 62 9.96 7.44 3.93
C ILE A 62 8.65 7.92 3.28
N THR A 63 7.72 8.41 4.09
CA THR A 63 6.48 9.04 3.58
C THR A 63 6.75 10.39 2.94
N GLU A 64 7.68 11.17 3.50
CA GLU A 64 8.10 12.45 2.90
C GLU A 64 8.74 12.26 1.50
N GLN A 65 9.26 11.07 1.16
CA GLN A 65 9.70 10.77 -0.23
C GLN A 65 8.54 10.78 -1.24
N LYS A 66 7.29 10.61 -0.77
CA LYS A 66 6.03 10.62 -1.54
C LYS A 66 5.86 9.48 -2.54
N MET A 67 6.75 8.49 -2.58
CA MET A 67 6.76 7.49 -3.64
C MET A 67 5.62 6.47 -3.45
N TYR A 68 5.52 5.80 -2.29
CA TYR A 68 4.42 4.86 -2.02
C TYR A 68 3.06 5.58 -1.93
N SER A 69 3.02 6.80 -1.36
CA SER A 69 1.79 7.60 -1.29
C SER A 69 1.30 8.04 -2.66
N ARG A 70 2.21 8.34 -3.60
CA ARG A 70 1.88 8.59 -5.01
C ARG A 70 1.34 7.34 -5.69
N ILE A 71 1.96 6.18 -5.49
CA ILE A 71 1.47 4.90 -6.03
C ILE A 71 0.04 4.62 -5.55
N ILE A 72 -0.21 4.77 -4.24
CA ILE A 72 -1.54 4.57 -3.65
C ILE A 72 -2.55 5.54 -4.26
N GLU A 73 -2.24 6.85 -4.29
CA GLU A 73 -3.18 7.84 -4.83
C GLU A 73 -3.47 7.61 -6.31
N THR A 74 -2.44 7.36 -7.13
CA THR A 74 -2.62 7.06 -8.55
C THR A 74 -3.51 5.83 -8.73
N TYR A 75 -3.22 4.73 -8.01
CA TYR A 75 -4.05 3.52 -8.05
C TYR A 75 -5.51 3.79 -7.70
N LEU A 76 -5.77 4.46 -6.56
CA LEU A 76 -7.13 4.78 -6.11
C LEU A 76 -7.87 5.68 -7.11
N THR A 77 -7.13 6.57 -7.78
CA THR A 77 -7.68 7.53 -8.73
C THR A 77 -8.13 6.88 -10.03
N VAL A 78 -7.32 5.98 -10.62
CA VAL A 78 -7.59 5.46 -11.98
C VAL A 78 -8.05 4.01 -12.02
N SER A 79 -7.68 3.19 -11.04
CA SER A 79 -8.04 1.76 -11.02
C SER A 79 -9.37 1.49 -10.31
N VAL A 80 -9.72 2.34 -9.33
CA VAL A 80 -11.00 2.29 -8.61
C VAL A 80 -11.71 3.66 -8.54
N PRO A 81 -11.89 4.35 -9.69
CA PRO A 81 -12.39 5.73 -9.74
C PRO A 81 -13.77 5.92 -9.12
N ARG A 82 -14.59 4.85 -9.06
CA ARG A 82 -15.92 4.88 -8.43
C ARG A 82 -15.88 5.17 -6.93
N LEU A 83 -14.77 4.86 -6.25
CA LEU A 83 -14.60 5.23 -4.85
C LEU A 83 -14.39 6.73 -4.68
N ASN A 84 -13.93 7.46 -5.71
CA ASN A 84 -13.72 8.90 -5.67
C ASN A 84 -12.99 9.35 -4.38
N VAL A 85 -11.98 8.57 -3.98
CA VAL A 85 -11.17 8.84 -2.79
C VAL A 85 -10.24 10.00 -3.11
N THR A 86 -10.15 10.97 -2.21
CA THR A 86 -9.11 12.00 -2.28
C THR A 86 -8.01 11.68 -1.29
N VAL A 87 -6.75 11.86 -1.69
CA VAL A 87 -5.59 11.53 -0.86
C VAL A 87 -4.81 12.80 -0.53
N ARG A 88 -4.28 12.88 0.69
CA ARG A 88 -3.27 13.85 1.12
C ARG A 88 -2.17 13.12 1.88
N GLN A 89 -0.91 13.44 1.62
CA GLN A 89 0.21 12.91 2.41
C GLN A 89 0.67 13.92 3.48
N HIS A 90 1.14 13.37 4.60
CA HIS A 90 1.58 14.10 5.80
C HIS A 90 2.97 13.61 6.26
N GLY A 91 3.86 13.28 5.32
CA GLY A 91 5.20 12.77 5.62
C GLY A 91 6.12 13.80 6.27
N TRP A 92 6.84 13.40 7.32
CA TRP A 92 7.78 14.27 8.04
C TRP A 92 9.10 13.59 8.37
N GLY A 93 10.19 14.10 7.81
CA GLY A 93 11.53 13.54 7.90
C GLY A 93 12.09 13.47 9.31
N GLY A 94 12.58 12.28 9.69
CA GLY A 94 13.12 12.01 11.03
C GLY A 94 12.08 11.94 12.14
N GLU A 95 10.79 12.02 11.80
CA GLU A 95 9.71 11.96 12.79
C GLU A 95 9.60 10.56 13.43
N LYS A 96 9.28 10.58 14.72
CA LYS A 96 8.85 9.41 15.51
C LYS A 96 7.36 9.56 15.82
N SER A 97 6.69 8.48 16.20
CA SER A 97 5.27 8.48 16.57
C SER A 97 4.85 9.60 17.55
N PRO A 98 5.62 9.99 18.61
CA PRO A 98 5.21 11.09 19.47
C PRO A 98 5.18 12.46 18.76
N GLY A 99 5.97 12.64 17.70
CA GLY A 99 5.97 13.84 16.87
C GLY A 99 4.66 14.00 16.11
N LEU A 100 4.17 12.90 15.50
CA LEU A 100 2.86 12.92 14.86
C LEU A 100 1.77 13.25 15.88
N LEU A 101 1.78 12.56 17.03
CA LEU A 101 0.81 12.80 18.10
C LEU A 101 0.75 14.27 18.51
N ALA A 102 1.90 14.94 18.59
CA ALA A 102 2.00 16.35 18.95
C ALA A 102 1.40 17.29 17.89
N ARG A 103 1.53 16.97 16.59
CA ARG A 103 1.08 17.85 15.51
C ARG A 103 -0.24 17.45 14.84
N MET A 104 -0.79 16.26 15.12
CA MET A 104 -1.89 15.69 14.35
C MET A 104 -3.17 16.52 14.34
N GLU A 105 -3.44 17.33 15.38
CA GLU A 105 -4.57 18.26 15.37
C GLU A 105 -4.42 19.32 14.29
N ASN A 106 -3.27 19.99 14.29
CA ASN A 106 -2.97 21.08 13.38
C ASN A 106 -2.72 20.58 11.95
N ASP A 107 -2.06 19.45 11.81
CA ASP A 107 -1.50 19.05 10.52
C ASP A 107 -2.36 18.02 9.79
N VAL A 108 -3.21 17.28 10.50
CA VAL A 108 -3.97 16.15 9.92
C VAL A 108 -5.47 16.32 10.15
N LEU A 109 -5.94 16.34 11.40
CA LEU A 109 -7.36 16.42 11.75
C LEU A 109 -8.03 17.71 11.27
N ARG A 110 -7.29 18.82 11.23
CA ARG A 110 -7.66 20.08 10.56
C ARG A 110 -8.30 19.86 9.20
N PHE A 111 -7.74 18.94 8.42
CA PHE A 111 -8.19 18.65 7.06
C PHE A 111 -9.30 17.61 6.97
N LYS A 112 -9.84 17.21 8.13
CA LYS A 112 -11.00 16.35 8.30
C LYS A 112 -10.87 15.04 7.51
N PRO A 113 -9.80 14.23 7.65
CA PRO A 113 -9.76 12.92 7.01
C PRO A 113 -10.96 12.06 7.44
N THR A 114 -11.34 11.07 6.62
CA THR A 114 -12.33 10.05 7.00
C THR A 114 -11.70 8.68 7.22
N ILE A 115 -10.46 8.53 6.74
CA ILE A 115 -9.60 7.38 6.95
C ILE A 115 -8.14 7.85 6.93
N VAL A 116 -7.29 7.20 7.72
CA VAL A 116 -5.86 7.51 7.82
C VAL A 116 -5.02 6.25 7.78
N THR A 117 -3.85 6.33 7.16
CA THR A 117 -2.78 5.35 7.36
C THR A 117 -1.65 5.96 8.19
N THR A 118 -1.03 5.16 9.05
CA THR A 118 0.21 5.52 9.75
C THR A 118 1.33 4.58 9.32
N CYS A 119 2.57 5.05 9.24
CA CYS A 119 3.75 4.21 8.96
C CYS A 119 4.94 4.77 9.77
N TYR A 120 5.18 4.20 10.94
CA TYR A 120 6.23 4.61 11.89
C TYR A 120 6.94 3.36 12.45
N GLY A 121 7.97 3.56 13.28
CA GLY A 121 8.82 2.49 13.81
C GLY A 121 10.29 2.63 13.40
N MET A 122 10.55 3.12 12.19
CA MET A 122 11.92 3.23 11.63
C MET A 122 12.80 4.22 12.40
N ASN A 123 12.26 5.35 12.85
CA ASN A 123 13.00 6.26 13.75
C ASN A 123 12.79 5.88 15.22
N ASP A 124 11.62 5.31 15.56
CA ASP A 124 11.22 5.01 16.93
C ASP A 124 12.11 3.94 17.59
N HIS A 125 12.61 2.97 16.82
CA HIS A 125 13.53 1.95 17.34
C HIS A 125 14.98 2.45 17.55
N ASN A 126 15.24 3.74 17.29
CA ASN A 126 16.53 4.42 17.52
C ASN A 126 17.75 3.77 16.82
N TYR A 127 17.53 2.97 15.78
CA TYR A 127 18.56 2.23 15.08
C TYR A 127 19.43 1.38 16.02
N GLN A 128 18.79 0.70 16.98
CA GLN A 128 19.44 -0.15 17.97
C GLN A 128 18.68 -1.46 18.21
N THR A 129 19.31 -2.42 18.89
CA THR A 129 18.63 -3.60 19.46
C THR A 129 17.43 -3.16 20.30
N TYR A 130 16.36 -3.96 20.28
CA TYR A 130 15.13 -3.66 21.01
C TYR A 130 15.39 -3.37 22.49
N GLN A 131 14.78 -2.30 22.98
CA GLN A 131 14.72 -1.96 24.39
C GLN A 131 13.26 -1.65 24.74
N GLU A 132 12.76 -2.21 25.84
CA GLU A 132 11.36 -2.03 26.25
C GLU A 132 11.00 -0.57 26.47
N GLU A 133 11.96 0.30 26.81
CA GLU A 133 11.72 1.74 26.89
C GLU A 133 11.25 2.33 25.54
N PHE A 134 11.94 2.00 24.45
CA PHE A 134 11.58 2.49 23.11
C PHE A 134 10.26 1.87 22.65
N GLY A 135 10.07 0.57 22.89
CA GLY A 135 8.83 -0.13 22.60
C GLY A 135 7.64 0.47 23.35
N ARG A 136 7.79 0.83 24.63
CA ARG A 136 6.75 1.47 25.42
C ARG A 136 6.39 2.86 24.88
N ILE A 137 7.38 3.71 24.60
CA ILE A 137 7.14 5.05 24.03
C ILE A 137 6.36 4.94 22.72
N TYR A 138 6.77 4.04 21.83
CA TYR A 138 6.09 3.79 20.56
C TYR A 138 4.66 3.28 20.76
N ARG A 139 4.48 2.26 21.61
CA ARG A 139 3.17 1.67 21.92
C ARG A 139 2.20 2.70 22.46
N ASP A 140 2.62 3.52 23.40
CA ASP A 140 1.78 4.54 24.03
C ASP A 140 1.39 5.64 23.04
N ALA A 141 2.36 6.13 22.24
CA ALA A 141 2.10 7.15 21.23
C ALA A 141 1.20 6.63 20.10
N SER A 142 1.49 5.45 19.55
CA SER A 142 0.68 4.82 18.50
C SER A 142 -0.74 4.56 18.98
N ARG A 143 -0.94 4.05 20.20
CA ARG A 143 -2.27 3.89 20.78
C ARG A 143 -3.01 5.22 20.88
N ALA A 144 -2.36 6.26 21.42
CA ALA A 144 -2.97 7.58 21.57
C ALA A 144 -3.37 8.18 20.21
N ILE A 145 -2.53 8.01 19.17
CA ILE A 145 -2.84 8.43 17.80
C ILE A 145 -4.10 7.72 17.28
N ILE A 146 -4.16 6.39 17.41
CA ILE A 146 -5.30 5.58 16.96
C ILE A 146 -6.58 6.02 17.67
N GLN A 147 -6.53 6.15 18.99
CA GLN A 147 -7.69 6.54 19.80
C GLN A 147 -8.18 7.94 19.42
N LYS A 148 -7.29 8.90 19.24
CA LYS A 148 -7.64 10.28 18.84
C LYS A 148 -8.28 10.35 17.45
N PHE A 149 -7.84 9.52 16.49
CA PHE A 149 -8.52 9.39 15.21
C PHE A 149 -9.91 8.76 15.36
N LYS A 150 -10.05 7.70 16.16
CA LYS A 150 -11.35 7.04 16.41
C LYS A 150 -12.35 7.98 17.09
N GLU A 151 -11.91 8.76 18.07
CA GLU A 151 -12.72 9.77 18.77
C GLU A 151 -13.30 10.84 17.82
N THR A 152 -12.61 11.10 16.71
CA THR A 152 -13.06 12.03 15.67
C THR A 152 -13.78 11.35 14.50
N GLY A 153 -14.07 10.05 14.62
CA GLY A 153 -14.79 9.26 13.61
C GLY A 153 -13.94 8.84 12.41
N VAL A 154 -12.61 8.96 12.49
CA VAL A 154 -11.67 8.60 11.43
C VAL A 154 -11.31 7.11 11.56
N ARG A 155 -11.45 6.34 10.48
CA ARG A 155 -10.96 4.94 10.42
C ARG A 155 -9.44 4.92 10.32
N VAL A 156 -8.80 3.92 10.91
CA VAL A 156 -7.34 3.82 10.93
C VAL A 156 -6.88 2.53 10.25
N ILE A 157 -5.83 2.65 9.44
CA ILE A 157 -4.99 1.56 8.99
C ILE A 157 -3.61 1.77 9.62
N GLN A 158 -3.27 0.98 10.64
CA GLN A 158 -1.97 1.04 11.28
C GLN A 158 -0.95 0.29 10.42
N GLY A 159 0.08 0.98 9.96
CA GLY A 159 1.16 0.38 9.17
C GLY A 159 2.43 0.22 9.98
N ALA A 160 3.09 -0.94 9.82
CA ALA A 160 4.43 -1.16 10.32
C ALA A 160 5.48 -0.61 9.34
N ALA A 161 6.62 -0.13 9.85
CA ALA A 161 7.76 0.23 9.03
C ALA A 161 8.33 -0.97 8.24
N GLY A 162 9.07 -0.67 7.17
CA GLY A 162 9.87 -1.69 6.45
C GLY A 162 11.08 -2.18 7.25
N ASN A 163 11.90 -3.03 6.64
CA ASN A 163 13.15 -3.53 7.21
C ASN A 163 14.37 -2.66 6.82
N VAL A 164 15.46 -2.80 7.57
CA VAL A 164 16.77 -2.21 7.25
C VAL A 164 17.59 -3.16 6.37
N GLY A 165 18.17 -2.62 5.29
CA GLY A 165 18.91 -3.40 4.30
C GLY A 165 20.42 -3.50 4.53
N ILE A 166 21.00 -2.49 5.18
CA ILE A 166 22.40 -2.37 5.62
C ILE A 166 22.45 -1.47 6.85
N LYS A 167 23.55 -1.49 7.61
CA LYS A 167 23.70 -0.58 8.76
C LYS A 167 23.68 0.88 8.27
N PRO A 168 22.73 1.72 8.71
CA PRO A 168 22.65 3.09 8.25
C PRO A 168 23.88 3.90 8.70
N PRO A 169 24.41 4.82 7.86
CA PRO A 169 25.65 5.53 8.16
C PRO A 169 25.55 6.43 9.41
N TRP A 170 24.37 6.97 9.71
CA TRP A 170 24.13 7.76 10.93
C TRP A 170 23.99 6.90 12.19
N ALA A 171 23.71 5.60 12.04
CA ALA A 171 23.64 4.62 13.12
C ALA A 171 25.02 3.97 13.40
N ALA A 172 26.10 4.43 12.76
CA ALA A 172 27.43 3.83 12.86
C ALA A 172 27.97 3.74 14.31
N LYS A 173 27.47 4.58 15.23
CA LYS A 173 27.87 4.62 16.65
C LYS A 173 27.23 3.54 17.53
N ALA A 174 26.18 2.86 17.06
CA ALA A 174 25.60 1.72 17.77
C ALA A 174 26.40 0.45 17.41
N ASP A 175 26.73 -0.42 18.36
CA ASP A 175 27.43 -1.70 18.09
C ASP A 175 26.50 -2.79 17.51
N ASP A 176 25.32 -2.39 17.02
CA ASP A 176 24.29 -3.30 16.52
C ASP A 176 24.53 -3.78 15.09
N THR A 177 24.15 -5.03 14.85
CA THR A 177 24.16 -5.69 13.54
C THR A 177 22.86 -5.41 12.78
N VAL A 178 22.86 -5.56 11.45
CA VAL A 178 21.64 -5.44 10.63
C VAL A 178 20.55 -6.41 11.09
N ASP A 179 20.92 -7.62 11.51
CA ASP A 179 19.99 -8.61 12.04
C ASP A 179 19.34 -8.13 13.35
N ASN A 180 20.12 -7.56 14.28
CA ASN A 180 19.58 -6.98 15.51
C ASN A 180 18.64 -5.80 15.24
N LEU A 181 18.96 -4.96 14.24
CA LEU A 181 18.08 -3.86 13.82
C LEU A 181 16.75 -4.38 13.27
N ASN A 182 16.78 -5.45 12.46
CA ASN A 182 15.57 -6.05 11.90
C ASN A 182 14.78 -6.85 12.94
N LEU A 183 15.42 -7.51 13.90
CA LEU A 183 14.74 -8.10 15.06
C LEU A 183 14.10 -7.03 15.94
N SER A 184 14.75 -5.87 16.11
CA SER A 184 14.17 -4.72 16.78
C SER A 184 12.92 -4.20 16.05
N LEU A 185 13.01 -3.97 14.74
CA LEU A 185 11.85 -3.57 13.93
C LEU A 185 10.73 -4.62 13.91
N LEU A 186 11.06 -5.91 14.01
CA LEU A 186 10.06 -6.97 14.19
C LEU A 186 9.27 -6.80 15.49
N GLU A 187 9.93 -6.47 16.60
CA GLU A 187 9.23 -6.20 17.87
C GLU A 187 8.30 -4.98 17.75
N PHE A 188 8.71 -3.94 17.04
CA PHE A 188 7.85 -2.78 16.76
C PHE A 188 6.65 -3.14 15.87
N ARG A 189 6.86 -3.97 14.84
CA ARG A 189 5.77 -4.56 14.04
C ARG A 189 4.83 -5.38 14.92
N ASN A 190 5.34 -6.18 15.85
CA ASN A 190 4.52 -6.99 16.76
C ASN A 190 3.70 -6.12 17.73
N ILE A 191 4.25 -4.98 18.16
CA ILE A 191 3.49 -3.94 18.88
C ILE A 191 2.35 -3.43 18.00
N ASP A 192 2.60 -3.13 16.73
CA ASP A 192 1.56 -2.64 15.81
C ASP A 192 0.45 -3.67 15.58
N VAL A 193 0.79 -4.94 15.42
CA VAL A 193 -0.19 -6.05 15.31
C VAL A 193 -1.04 -6.14 16.58
N THR A 194 -0.41 -6.05 17.76
CA THR A 194 -1.11 -6.08 19.04
C THR A 194 -2.10 -4.92 19.16
N LEU A 195 -1.66 -3.70 18.81
CA LEU A 195 -2.51 -2.52 18.80
C LEU A 195 -3.65 -2.63 17.79
N ALA A 196 -3.40 -3.18 16.60
CA ALA A 196 -4.43 -3.38 15.59
C ALA A 196 -5.56 -4.29 16.11
N HIS A 197 -5.21 -5.37 16.81
CA HIS A 197 -6.20 -6.25 17.45
C HIS A 197 -6.94 -5.56 18.61
N GLU A 198 -6.22 -4.92 19.53
CA GLU A 198 -6.81 -4.30 20.73
C GLU A 198 -7.71 -3.09 20.38
N GLU A 199 -7.29 -2.29 19.41
CA GLU A 199 -8.03 -1.11 18.98
C GLU A 199 -9.03 -1.41 17.85
N ASN A 200 -9.07 -2.65 17.37
CA ASN A 200 -9.93 -3.11 16.26
C ASN A 200 -9.79 -2.21 15.02
N VAL A 201 -8.56 -2.05 14.55
CA VAL A 201 -8.21 -1.27 13.35
C VAL A 201 -7.52 -2.17 12.32
N ALA A 202 -7.55 -1.77 11.06
CA ALA A 202 -6.86 -2.52 10.01
C ALA A 202 -5.34 -2.38 10.15
N PHE A 203 -4.60 -3.37 9.64
CA PHE A 203 -3.14 -3.39 9.70
C PHE A 203 -2.52 -3.52 8.30
N ALA A 204 -1.47 -2.74 8.02
CA ALA A 204 -0.68 -2.82 6.80
C ALA A 204 0.76 -3.24 7.13
N ASP A 205 1.13 -4.45 6.75
CA ASP A 205 2.47 -4.98 7.03
C ASP A 205 3.47 -4.62 5.94
N CYS A 206 4.25 -3.56 6.11
CA CYS A 206 5.39 -3.31 5.20
C CYS A 206 6.63 -4.12 5.60
N PHE A 207 6.74 -4.56 6.86
CA PHE A 207 7.94 -5.21 7.38
C PHE A 207 8.19 -6.56 6.71
N LEU A 208 7.23 -7.49 6.81
CA LEU A 208 7.43 -8.86 6.31
C LEU A 208 7.61 -8.94 4.79
N PRO A 209 6.77 -8.29 3.96
CA PRO A 209 6.97 -8.32 2.52
C PRO A 209 8.32 -7.73 2.11
N MET A 210 8.78 -6.63 2.73
CA MET A 210 10.07 -6.04 2.39
C MET A 210 11.25 -6.91 2.86
N LEU A 211 11.16 -7.52 4.05
CA LEU A 211 12.19 -8.43 4.56
C LEU A 211 12.37 -9.63 3.64
N VAL A 212 11.27 -10.33 3.32
CA VAL A 212 11.29 -11.54 2.50
C VAL A 212 11.66 -11.21 1.05
N ALA A 213 11.00 -10.22 0.44
CA ALA A 213 11.29 -9.83 -0.93
C ALA A 213 12.71 -9.28 -1.10
N GLY A 214 13.21 -8.53 -0.12
CA GLY A 214 14.57 -7.99 -0.15
C GLY A 214 15.62 -9.09 -0.10
N PHE A 215 15.40 -10.12 0.73
CA PHE A 215 16.26 -11.30 0.80
C PHE A 215 16.27 -12.09 -0.51
N GLU A 216 15.10 -12.41 -1.06
CA GLU A 216 14.98 -13.15 -2.33
C GLU A 216 15.53 -12.34 -3.52
N ALA A 217 15.29 -11.03 -3.54
CA ALA A 217 15.83 -10.15 -4.59
C ALA A 217 17.36 -10.09 -4.57
N LYS A 218 17.99 -10.02 -3.39
CA LYS A 218 19.46 -10.10 -3.27
C LYS A 218 20.00 -11.45 -3.75
N LYS A 219 19.35 -12.56 -3.38
CA LYS A 219 19.70 -13.89 -3.90
C LYS A 219 19.61 -13.96 -5.43
N LYS A 220 18.59 -13.35 -6.02
CA LYS A 220 18.30 -13.42 -7.47
C LYS A 220 19.11 -12.44 -8.32
N TYR A 221 19.28 -11.20 -7.84
CA TYR A 221 19.85 -10.07 -8.61
C TYR A 221 21.21 -9.58 -8.06
N GLY A 222 21.67 -10.14 -6.95
CA GLY A 222 22.94 -9.81 -6.28
C GLY A 222 22.83 -8.71 -5.22
N ASP A 223 23.88 -8.58 -4.40
CA ASP A 223 23.93 -7.69 -3.23
C ASP A 223 23.73 -6.20 -3.55
N SER A 224 23.92 -5.81 -4.81
CA SER A 224 23.67 -4.44 -5.26
C SER A 224 22.19 -4.07 -5.28
N TYR A 225 21.28 -5.04 -5.27
CA TYR A 225 19.84 -4.82 -5.20
C TYR A 225 19.43 -4.49 -3.76
N MET A 226 18.98 -3.25 -3.53
CA MET A 226 18.72 -2.70 -2.21
C MET A 226 17.27 -2.25 -2.09
N LEU A 227 16.39 -3.19 -1.77
CA LEU A 227 14.95 -2.91 -1.64
C LEU A 227 14.67 -1.84 -0.58
N SER A 228 15.36 -1.89 0.56
CA SER A 228 15.28 -0.90 1.65
C SER A 228 16.04 0.40 1.37
N GLY A 229 16.62 0.58 0.18
CA GLY A 229 17.40 1.77 -0.17
C GLY A 229 18.91 1.61 -0.02
N LYS A 230 19.67 2.46 -0.73
CA LYS A 230 21.14 2.41 -0.74
C LYS A 230 21.78 2.83 0.58
N ASP A 231 21.06 3.59 1.40
CA ASP A 231 21.45 3.92 2.78
C ASP A 231 20.93 2.91 3.81
N GLY A 232 20.21 1.88 3.35
CA GLY A 232 19.60 0.84 4.17
C GLY A 232 18.25 1.19 4.75
N VAL A 233 17.73 2.41 4.57
CA VAL A 233 16.51 2.90 5.23
C VAL A 233 15.48 3.47 4.26
N HIS A 234 15.90 4.23 3.24
CA HIS A 234 15.00 4.96 2.35
C HIS A 234 14.83 4.24 1.00
N PRO A 235 13.72 3.51 0.78
CA PRO A 235 13.55 2.67 -0.39
C PRO A 235 13.57 3.46 -1.70
N GLY A 236 13.95 2.77 -2.78
CA GLY A 236 13.67 3.19 -4.15
C GLY A 236 12.25 2.80 -4.61
N TRP A 237 11.96 2.93 -5.90
CA TRP A 237 10.63 2.66 -6.44
C TRP A 237 10.15 1.22 -6.24
N ALA A 238 11.05 0.23 -6.27
CA ALA A 238 10.65 -1.16 -6.03
C ALA A 238 10.15 -1.37 -4.59
N GLY A 239 10.88 -0.84 -3.60
CA GLY A 239 10.48 -0.95 -2.19
C GLY A 239 9.24 -0.14 -1.86
N HIS A 240 9.12 1.06 -2.43
CA HIS A 240 7.89 1.87 -2.30
C HIS A 240 6.67 1.21 -2.93
N LEU A 241 6.82 0.42 -4.00
CA LEU A 241 5.71 -0.40 -4.49
C LEU A 241 5.36 -1.52 -3.50
N VAL A 242 6.34 -2.23 -2.94
CA VAL A 242 6.06 -3.29 -1.94
C VAL A 242 5.31 -2.70 -0.73
N MET A 243 5.66 -1.49 -0.29
CA MET A 243 4.91 -0.75 0.74
C MET A 243 3.49 -0.40 0.28
N ALA A 244 3.34 0.18 -0.91
CA ALA A 244 2.02 0.52 -1.45
C ALA A 244 1.12 -0.71 -1.61
N TYR A 245 1.67 -1.84 -2.02
CA TYR A 245 0.98 -3.13 -2.07
C TYR A 245 0.40 -3.51 -0.70
N ALA A 246 1.21 -3.43 0.37
CA ALA A 246 0.74 -3.73 1.73
C ALA A 246 -0.43 -2.84 2.16
N PHE A 247 -0.37 -1.54 1.89
CA PHE A 247 -1.46 -0.61 2.21
C PHE A 247 -2.71 -0.84 1.35
N LEU A 248 -2.57 -1.05 0.05
CA LEU A 248 -3.71 -1.32 -0.85
C LEU A 248 -4.42 -2.63 -0.46
N LYS A 249 -3.66 -3.66 -0.06
CA LYS A 249 -4.21 -4.90 0.51
C LYS A 249 -4.93 -4.65 1.82
N ALA A 250 -4.35 -3.88 2.74
CA ALA A 250 -4.99 -3.52 4.02
C ALA A 250 -6.28 -2.70 3.85
N MET A 251 -6.40 -1.95 2.75
CA MET A 251 -7.65 -1.28 2.37
C MET A 251 -8.75 -2.23 1.88
N GLY A 252 -8.43 -3.51 1.65
CA GLY A 252 -9.36 -4.53 1.16
C GLY A 252 -9.64 -4.44 -0.33
N LEU A 253 -8.74 -3.85 -1.12
CA LEU A 253 -8.87 -3.81 -2.58
C LEU A 253 -8.67 -5.21 -3.16
N ASP A 254 -9.55 -5.59 -4.09
CA ASP A 254 -9.56 -6.93 -4.68
C ASP A 254 -8.68 -7.06 -5.92
N GLY A 255 -8.27 -5.94 -6.55
CA GLY A 255 -7.47 -5.92 -7.77
C GLY A 255 -8.20 -6.30 -9.05
N ASN A 256 -9.51 -6.47 -9.01
CA ASN A 256 -10.30 -6.75 -10.20
C ASN A 256 -10.51 -5.45 -11.00
N ILE A 257 -9.63 -5.20 -11.97
CA ILE A 257 -9.73 -4.04 -12.86
C ILE A 257 -10.89 -4.24 -13.82
N GLY A 258 -10.93 -5.41 -14.47
CA GLY A 258 -12.05 -5.83 -15.30
C GLY A 258 -11.77 -7.06 -16.15
N THR A 259 -12.80 -7.53 -16.83
CA THR A 259 -12.75 -8.67 -17.75
C THR A 259 -13.43 -8.29 -19.06
N ILE A 260 -12.75 -8.51 -20.18
CA ILE A 260 -13.30 -8.50 -21.53
C ILE A 260 -13.45 -9.94 -21.99
N THR A 261 -14.64 -10.34 -22.41
CA THR A 261 -14.89 -11.66 -22.97
C THR A 261 -15.31 -11.54 -24.43
N LEU A 262 -14.64 -12.26 -25.33
CA LEU A 262 -15.00 -12.34 -26.75
C LEU A 262 -15.33 -13.78 -27.13
N ASP A 263 -16.44 -13.97 -27.83
CA ASP A 263 -16.80 -15.24 -28.47
C ASP A 263 -16.44 -15.21 -29.95
N LEU A 264 -15.44 -15.99 -30.38
CA LEU A 264 -14.97 -15.93 -31.77
C LEU A 264 -15.98 -16.50 -32.77
N ALA A 265 -16.90 -17.36 -32.34
CA ALA A 265 -17.89 -17.98 -33.24
C ALA A 265 -19.03 -17.02 -33.58
N SER A 266 -19.52 -16.24 -32.62
CA SER A 266 -20.57 -15.24 -32.84
C SER A 266 -20.05 -13.84 -33.13
N GLY A 267 -18.82 -13.53 -32.73
CA GLY A 267 -18.26 -12.17 -32.73
C GLY A 267 -18.83 -11.28 -31.62
N GLU A 268 -19.61 -11.83 -30.70
CA GLU A 268 -20.18 -11.09 -29.57
C GLU A 268 -19.15 -10.93 -28.46
N ALA A 269 -19.06 -9.71 -27.90
CA ALA A 269 -18.23 -9.41 -26.75
C ALA A 269 -19.04 -8.88 -25.55
N THR A 270 -18.52 -9.12 -24.36
CA THR A 270 -19.02 -8.54 -23.11
C THR A 270 -17.87 -7.97 -22.29
N ALA A 271 -18.18 -7.00 -21.44
CA ALA A 271 -17.21 -6.36 -20.56
C ALA A 271 -17.77 -6.17 -19.15
N SER A 272 -16.92 -6.29 -18.14
CA SER A 272 -17.28 -6.03 -16.74
C SER A 272 -17.44 -4.54 -16.43
N GLU A 273 -17.89 -4.22 -15.21
CA GLU A 273 -18.03 -2.83 -14.73
C GLU A 273 -16.78 -1.97 -15.02
N GLY A 274 -17.01 -0.76 -15.51
CA GLY A 274 -15.97 0.19 -15.87
C GLY A 274 -15.53 0.13 -17.34
N HIS A 275 -16.04 -0.84 -18.09
CA HIS A 275 -15.68 -1.08 -19.49
C HIS A 275 -16.96 -1.23 -20.34
N GLN A 276 -16.95 -0.63 -21.53
CA GLN A 276 -18.05 -0.65 -22.47
C GLN A 276 -17.55 -1.18 -23.81
N ILE A 277 -18.16 -2.26 -24.32
CA ILE A 277 -17.95 -2.70 -25.70
C ILE A 277 -18.55 -1.65 -26.63
N LEU A 278 -17.75 -1.16 -27.58
CA LEU A 278 -18.19 -0.25 -28.63
C LEU A 278 -18.54 -1.04 -29.88
N GLU A 279 -17.59 -1.84 -30.35
CA GLU A 279 -17.70 -2.70 -31.53
C GLU A 279 -17.01 -4.03 -31.24
N SER A 280 -17.49 -5.12 -31.83
CA SER A 280 -16.86 -6.43 -31.78
C SER A 280 -17.18 -7.28 -33.00
N ASP A 281 -16.24 -8.13 -33.38
CA ASP A 281 -16.43 -9.17 -34.38
C ASP A 281 -15.62 -10.44 -34.02
N SER A 282 -15.51 -11.39 -34.94
CA SER A 282 -14.81 -12.67 -34.72
C SER A 282 -13.27 -12.57 -34.58
N ASN A 283 -12.66 -11.38 -34.67
CA ASN A 283 -11.21 -11.20 -34.51
C ASN A 283 -10.81 -9.90 -33.78
N GLU A 284 -11.73 -9.01 -33.48
CA GLU A 284 -11.44 -7.71 -32.88
C GLU A 284 -12.52 -7.30 -31.89
N VAL A 285 -12.11 -6.60 -30.82
CA VAL A 285 -13.03 -5.93 -29.90
C VAL A 285 -12.52 -4.53 -29.58
N GLU A 286 -13.36 -3.53 -29.81
CA GLU A 286 -13.14 -2.15 -29.41
C GLU A 286 -13.89 -1.85 -28.10
N VAL A 287 -13.16 -1.28 -27.13
CA VAL A 287 -13.65 -1.07 -25.77
C VAL A 287 -13.34 0.34 -25.32
N LYS A 288 -14.33 1.02 -24.74
CA LYS A 288 -14.14 2.25 -23.96
C LYS A 288 -14.04 1.92 -22.48
N SER A 289 -12.91 2.26 -21.86
CA SER A 289 -12.58 1.87 -20.49
C SER A 289 -12.34 3.07 -19.57
N SER A 290 -13.00 3.07 -18.42
CA SER A 290 -12.88 4.10 -17.38
C SER A 290 -12.09 3.66 -16.16
N ARG A 291 -11.88 2.34 -15.99
CA ARG A 291 -10.99 1.76 -14.98
C ARG A 291 -9.68 1.35 -15.66
N TYR A 292 -8.56 1.84 -15.14
CA TYR A 292 -7.26 1.58 -15.74
C TYR A 292 -6.58 0.44 -14.99
N PRO A 293 -5.88 -0.46 -15.70
CA PRO A 293 -4.84 -1.23 -15.06
C PRO A 293 -3.73 -0.28 -14.58
N PHE A 294 -3.13 -0.61 -13.44
CA PHE A 294 -1.93 0.06 -12.97
C PHE A 294 -0.80 -0.19 -13.96
N CYS A 295 -0.19 0.88 -14.47
CA CYS A 295 0.83 0.80 -15.51
C CYS A 295 2.20 1.15 -14.93
N ALA A 296 3.20 0.30 -15.16
CA ALA A 296 4.59 0.58 -14.85
C ALA A 296 5.51 0.07 -15.95
N THR A 297 6.45 0.93 -16.36
CA THR A 297 7.48 0.60 -17.34
C THR A 297 8.85 0.51 -16.68
N GLY A 298 9.79 -0.14 -17.36
CA GLY A 298 11.20 -0.16 -16.94
C GLY A 298 11.70 -1.56 -16.59
N PRO A 299 12.96 -1.66 -16.14
CA PRO A 299 13.62 -2.93 -15.87
C PRO A 299 12.94 -3.68 -14.71
N ILE A 300 12.93 -5.01 -14.76
CA ILE A 300 12.35 -5.87 -13.71
C ILE A 300 13.38 -6.26 -12.63
N ASP A 301 14.65 -5.91 -12.83
CA ASP A 301 15.80 -6.32 -12.02
C ASP A 301 16.53 -5.13 -11.37
N LYS A 302 15.90 -3.94 -11.33
CA LYS A 302 16.45 -2.74 -10.68
C LYS A 302 15.53 -2.25 -9.58
N ASP A 303 16.09 -2.04 -8.39
CA ASP A 303 15.41 -1.47 -7.23
C ASP A 303 14.87 -0.04 -7.45
N SER A 304 15.38 0.66 -8.47
CA SER A 304 14.89 1.94 -8.95
C SER A 304 13.64 1.85 -9.85
N SER A 305 13.08 0.66 -10.07
CA SER A 305 11.93 0.45 -10.97
C SER A 305 10.70 -0.02 -10.22
N ILE A 306 9.56 0.66 -10.46
CA ILE A 306 8.24 0.24 -9.96
C ILE A 306 7.94 -1.19 -10.46
N ARG A 307 8.21 -1.46 -11.74
CA ARG A 307 7.94 -2.77 -12.34
C ARG A 307 8.76 -3.89 -11.70
N SER A 308 9.99 -3.61 -11.24
CA SER A 308 10.77 -4.59 -10.47
C SER A 308 10.05 -4.95 -9.18
N GLY A 309 9.57 -3.96 -8.42
CA GLY A 309 8.74 -4.20 -7.23
C GLY A 309 7.52 -5.06 -7.53
N MET A 310 6.88 -4.89 -8.69
CA MET A 310 5.66 -5.65 -9.05
C MET A 310 5.94 -7.14 -9.24
N THR A 311 7.20 -7.51 -9.44
CA THR A 311 7.64 -8.92 -9.52
C THR A 311 8.03 -9.52 -8.17
N LEU A 312 8.14 -8.69 -7.13
CA LEU A 312 8.57 -9.11 -5.78
C LEU A 312 7.41 -9.44 -4.85
N VAL A 313 6.21 -9.00 -5.21
CA VAL A 313 4.94 -9.31 -4.56
C VAL A 313 3.94 -9.68 -5.65
N PRO A 314 2.84 -10.41 -5.35
CA PRO A 314 1.86 -10.82 -6.35
C PRO A 314 0.95 -9.64 -6.78
N PHE A 315 1.55 -8.54 -7.23
CA PHE A 315 0.84 -7.28 -7.51
C PHE A 315 -0.14 -7.45 -8.67
N ASN A 316 0.26 -8.12 -9.74
CA ASN A 316 -0.61 -8.32 -10.89
C ASN A 316 -1.74 -9.31 -10.59
N GLU A 317 -1.42 -10.33 -9.82
CA GLU A 317 -2.34 -11.38 -9.41
C GLU A 317 -3.35 -10.87 -8.40
N GLU A 318 -2.98 -9.96 -7.50
CA GLU A 318 -3.85 -9.53 -6.40
C GLU A 318 -4.41 -8.13 -6.54
N LEU A 319 -3.74 -7.21 -7.25
CA LEU A 319 -4.13 -5.79 -7.35
C LEU A 319 -4.33 -5.29 -8.78
N ASN A 320 -3.97 -6.05 -9.83
CA ASN A 320 -3.95 -5.50 -11.18
C ASN A 320 -4.36 -6.53 -12.27
N ARG A 321 -5.55 -7.12 -12.10
CA ARG A 321 -6.12 -8.10 -13.04
C ARG A 321 -7.02 -7.41 -14.06
N PHE A 322 -6.53 -7.26 -15.30
CA PHE A 322 -7.33 -6.86 -16.45
C PHE A 322 -7.36 -8.00 -17.47
N ILE A 323 -8.43 -8.80 -17.41
CA ILE A 323 -8.48 -10.13 -18.02
C ILE A 323 -9.10 -10.08 -19.41
N LEU A 324 -8.48 -10.77 -20.37
CA LEU A 324 -9.10 -11.14 -21.64
C LEU A 324 -9.45 -12.63 -21.60
N LEU A 325 -10.73 -12.96 -21.82
CA LEU A 325 -11.22 -14.32 -21.97
C LEU A 325 -11.75 -14.51 -23.40
N VAL A 326 -11.34 -15.59 -24.07
CA VAL A 326 -11.77 -15.89 -25.44
C VAL A 326 -12.48 -17.25 -25.47
N LYS A 327 -13.66 -17.30 -26.06
CA LYS A 327 -14.47 -18.52 -26.20
C LYS A 327 -14.50 -19.02 -27.64
N ASN A 328 -14.84 -20.30 -27.79
CA ASN A 328 -15.10 -20.95 -29.08
C ASN A 328 -13.94 -20.79 -30.09
N THR A 329 -12.72 -20.96 -29.60
CA THR A 329 -11.50 -20.97 -30.42
C THR A 329 -11.49 -22.16 -31.41
N SER A 330 -11.14 -21.92 -32.67
CA SER A 330 -10.99 -22.93 -33.73
C SER A 330 -9.52 -23.31 -34.04
N ALA A 331 -8.58 -22.38 -33.86
CA ALA A 331 -7.15 -22.62 -33.95
C ALA A 331 -6.52 -22.96 -32.58
N ASN A 332 -5.34 -23.59 -32.61
CA ASN A 332 -4.60 -23.96 -31.40
C ASN A 332 -3.91 -22.77 -30.72
N ARG A 333 -3.58 -21.73 -31.49
CA ARG A 333 -2.86 -20.54 -31.03
C ARG A 333 -3.46 -19.29 -31.65
N TYR A 334 -3.34 -18.18 -30.92
CA TYR A 334 -3.73 -16.87 -31.40
C TYR A 334 -2.69 -15.83 -31.02
N ARG A 335 -2.46 -14.90 -31.93
CA ARG A 335 -1.79 -13.65 -31.67
C ARG A 335 -2.79 -12.66 -31.11
N ILE A 336 -2.53 -12.20 -29.90
CA ILE A 336 -3.24 -11.09 -29.28
C ILE A 336 -2.42 -9.82 -29.48
N THR A 337 -3.03 -8.80 -30.05
CA THR A 337 -2.43 -7.47 -30.20
C THR A 337 -3.21 -6.46 -29.37
N TRP A 338 -2.50 -5.71 -28.53
CA TRP A 338 -3.09 -4.69 -27.69
C TRP A 338 -2.20 -3.45 -27.67
N GLY A 339 -2.75 -2.33 -28.15
CA GLY A 339 -1.94 -1.18 -28.50
C GLY A 339 -0.99 -1.50 -29.66
N LYS A 340 0.32 -1.31 -29.45
CA LYS A 340 1.36 -1.55 -30.47
C LYS A 340 2.08 -2.88 -30.33
N ASN A 341 1.73 -3.67 -29.33
CA ASN A 341 2.45 -4.88 -28.96
C ASN A 341 1.60 -6.11 -29.21
N SER A 342 2.25 -7.23 -29.50
CA SER A 342 1.59 -8.52 -29.72
C SER A 342 2.27 -9.62 -28.92
N LYS A 343 1.47 -10.60 -28.46
CA LYS A 343 1.94 -11.86 -27.87
C LYS A 343 1.09 -13.01 -28.39
N THR A 344 1.67 -14.20 -28.45
CA THR A 344 0.95 -15.42 -28.86
C THR A 344 0.61 -16.26 -27.64
N TYR A 345 -0.63 -16.74 -27.60
CA TYR A 345 -1.16 -17.61 -26.56
C TYR A 345 -1.79 -18.85 -27.19
N THR A 346 -1.89 -19.91 -26.41
CA THR A 346 -2.69 -21.09 -26.74
C THR A 346 -4.18 -20.79 -26.56
N ALA A 347 -5.01 -21.53 -27.28
CA ALA A 347 -6.47 -21.51 -27.08
C ALA A 347 -6.87 -21.78 -25.61
N GLU A 348 -6.14 -22.68 -24.93
CA GLU A 348 -6.39 -23.02 -23.53
C GLU A 348 -6.12 -21.84 -22.59
N GLU A 349 -5.00 -21.14 -22.76
CA GLU A 349 -4.67 -19.93 -21.98
C GLU A 349 -5.73 -18.85 -22.16
N LEU A 350 -6.18 -18.61 -23.40
CA LEU A 350 -7.20 -17.61 -23.69
C LEU A 350 -8.57 -17.99 -23.14
N THR A 351 -8.92 -19.28 -23.14
CA THR A 351 -10.16 -19.79 -22.56
C THR A 351 -10.15 -19.67 -21.03
N LYS A 352 -8.99 -19.89 -20.39
CA LYS A 352 -8.80 -19.67 -18.95
C LYS A 352 -8.79 -18.19 -18.58
N GLY A 353 -8.34 -17.35 -19.50
CA GLY A 353 -8.23 -15.91 -19.35
C GLY A 353 -6.78 -15.48 -19.10
N ILE A 354 -6.31 -14.49 -19.87
CA ILE A 354 -4.97 -13.91 -19.73
C ILE A 354 -5.03 -12.54 -19.08
N ASN A 355 -4.05 -12.18 -18.25
CA ASN A 355 -3.97 -10.85 -17.66
C ASN A 355 -3.20 -9.89 -18.58
N LEU A 356 -3.94 -9.08 -19.34
CA LEU A 356 -3.39 -8.10 -20.27
C LEU A 356 -2.45 -7.12 -19.57
N ALA A 357 -2.78 -6.68 -18.34
CA ALA A 357 -1.98 -5.73 -17.60
C ALA A 357 -0.60 -6.29 -17.20
N ALA A 358 -0.53 -7.59 -16.88
CA ALA A 358 0.73 -8.26 -16.56
C ALA A 358 1.59 -8.46 -17.80
N ASP A 359 0.95 -8.79 -18.92
CA ASP A 359 1.64 -9.22 -20.12
C ASP A 359 2.09 -8.10 -21.04
N PHE A 360 1.38 -6.98 -21.06
CA PHE A 360 1.63 -5.86 -21.96
C PHE A 360 2.10 -4.65 -21.16
N GLU A 361 3.42 -4.56 -20.95
CA GLU A 361 4.07 -3.44 -20.25
C GLU A 361 3.66 -2.09 -20.85
N LEU A 362 3.82 -1.96 -22.17
CA LEU A 362 3.34 -0.82 -22.92
C LEU A 362 1.98 -1.19 -23.49
N ASN A 363 0.95 -0.49 -23.04
CA ASN A 363 -0.43 -0.74 -23.40
C ASN A 363 -1.19 0.58 -23.62
N PRO A 364 -2.43 0.54 -24.12
CA PRO A 364 -3.22 1.74 -24.43
C PRO A 364 -3.44 2.69 -23.25
N PHE A 365 -3.34 2.23 -22.00
CA PHE A 365 -3.50 3.06 -20.80
C PHE A 365 -2.21 3.76 -20.36
N THR A 366 -1.03 3.30 -20.81
CA THR A 366 0.26 3.75 -20.27
C THR A 366 0.40 5.28 -20.27
N HIS A 367 0.03 5.96 -21.37
CA HIS A 367 0.14 7.41 -21.44
C HIS A 367 -0.83 8.14 -20.51
N ALA A 368 -2.11 7.74 -20.51
CA ALA A 368 -3.13 8.34 -19.65
C ALA A 368 -2.80 8.15 -18.16
N PHE A 369 -2.35 6.95 -17.80
CA PHE A 369 -1.88 6.64 -16.45
C PHE A 369 -0.73 7.55 -16.01
N LEU A 370 0.31 7.69 -16.84
CA LEU A 370 1.48 8.51 -16.52
C LEU A 370 1.15 9.99 -16.36
N MET A 371 0.20 10.52 -17.14
CA MET A 371 -0.26 11.90 -16.97
C MET A 371 -0.91 12.12 -15.60
N VAL A 372 -1.80 11.22 -15.18
CA VAL A 372 -2.43 11.31 -13.84
C VAL A 372 -1.37 11.21 -12.74
N ASP A 373 -0.47 10.22 -12.86
CA ASP A 373 0.58 9.98 -11.89
C ASP A 373 1.54 11.17 -11.72
N GLU A 374 1.89 11.86 -12.81
CA GLU A 374 2.71 13.06 -12.76
C GLU A 374 2.01 14.22 -12.01
N ILE A 375 0.71 14.43 -12.27
CA ILE A 375 -0.07 15.49 -11.61
C ILE A 375 -0.24 15.16 -10.11
N VAL A 376 -0.46 13.89 -9.76
CA VAL A 376 -0.46 13.41 -8.36
C VAL A 376 0.87 13.74 -7.69
N GLY A 377 2.00 13.45 -8.34
CA GLY A 377 3.33 13.78 -7.82
C GLY A 377 3.52 15.29 -7.56
N ARG A 378 3.06 16.15 -8.48
CA ARG A 378 3.09 17.61 -8.30
C ARG A 378 2.22 18.07 -7.13
N LYS A 379 1.02 17.49 -6.97
CA LYS A 379 0.14 17.78 -5.82
C LYS A 379 0.81 17.38 -4.51
N GLN A 380 1.33 16.16 -4.40
CA GLN A 380 1.96 15.71 -3.14
C GLN A 380 3.22 16.52 -2.80
N ALA A 381 3.99 16.95 -3.80
CA ALA A 381 5.11 17.88 -3.58
C ALA A 381 4.64 19.21 -2.99
N PHE A 382 3.52 19.75 -3.50
CA PHE A 382 2.90 20.93 -2.92
C PHE A 382 2.38 20.70 -1.50
N GLU A 383 1.83 19.53 -1.18
CA GLU A 383 1.38 19.17 0.18
C GLU A 383 2.53 19.19 1.19
N THR A 384 3.73 18.71 0.83
CA THR A 384 4.94 18.84 1.68
C THR A 384 5.28 20.32 1.91
N LYS A 385 5.26 21.13 0.85
CA LYS A 385 5.53 22.57 0.94
C LYS A 385 4.52 23.29 1.83
N GLN A 386 3.23 23.00 1.64
CA GLN A 386 2.13 23.54 2.42
C GLN A 386 2.36 23.27 3.92
N MET A 387 2.63 22.02 4.28
CA MET A 387 2.83 21.64 5.66
C MET A 387 4.15 22.22 6.21
N LYS A 388 5.30 21.86 5.63
CA LYS A 388 6.62 22.13 6.24
C LYS A 388 7.08 23.58 6.11
N GLU A 389 6.77 24.25 5.00
CA GLU A 389 7.28 25.60 4.75
C GLU A 389 6.26 26.68 5.05
N MET A 390 4.98 26.44 4.75
CA MET A 390 3.96 27.49 4.86
C MET A 390 3.29 27.47 6.23
N MET A 391 2.72 26.33 6.65
CA MET A 391 2.06 26.19 7.95
C MET A 391 3.06 26.23 9.11
N HIS A 392 4.19 25.53 9.00
CA HIS A 392 5.24 25.51 10.04
C HIS A 392 6.30 26.62 9.85
N GLY A 393 6.11 27.50 8.87
CA GLY A 393 6.98 28.66 8.65
C GLY A 393 6.41 29.97 9.18
N LYS A 394 7.04 31.07 8.77
CA LYS A 394 6.67 32.43 9.20
C LYS A 394 5.19 32.74 8.95
N ALA A 395 4.68 32.41 7.77
CA ALA A 395 3.29 32.69 7.40
C ALA A 395 2.29 32.02 8.36
N GLY A 396 2.45 30.73 8.64
CA GLY A 396 1.58 30.03 9.60
C GLY A 396 1.76 30.48 11.05
N SER A 397 2.96 30.95 11.44
CA SER A 397 3.18 31.55 12.76
C SER A 397 2.49 32.91 12.94
N GLU A 398 2.33 33.67 11.85
CA GLU A 398 1.66 34.98 11.86
C GLU A 398 0.14 34.83 11.72
N ASP A 399 -0.32 33.97 10.82
CA ASP A 399 -1.74 33.69 10.56
C ASP A 399 -1.93 32.27 10.01
N MET A 400 -2.13 31.30 10.90
CA MET A 400 -2.35 29.90 10.54
C MET A 400 -3.59 29.71 9.67
N GLU A 401 -4.71 30.34 10.03
CA GLU A 401 -5.98 30.11 9.33
C GLU A 401 -5.97 30.73 7.94
N GLY A 402 -5.44 31.96 7.78
CA GLY A 402 -5.24 32.57 6.47
C GLY A 402 -4.24 31.80 5.60
N THR A 403 -3.16 31.29 6.19
CA THR A 403 -2.17 30.45 5.49
C THR A 403 -2.80 29.15 5.00
N VAL A 404 -3.58 28.47 5.84
CA VAL A 404 -4.29 27.24 5.46
C VAL A 404 -5.31 27.54 4.36
N ALA A 405 -6.15 28.56 4.50
CA ALA A 405 -7.14 28.91 3.48
C ALA A 405 -6.51 29.21 2.12
N LYS A 406 -5.41 29.98 2.10
CA LYS A 406 -4.66 30.29 0.87
C LYS A 406 -4.08 29.03 0.23
N THR A 407 -3.41 28.20 1.01
CA THR A 407 -2.72 27.02 0.49
C THR A 407 -3.70 25.93 0.05
N GLU A 408 -4.87 25.80 0.69
CA GLU A 408 -5.93 24.92 0.24
C GLU A 408 -6.50 25.34 -1.12
N SER A 409 -6.66 26.63 -1.37
CA SER A 409 -7.08 27.12 -2.69
C SER A 409 -6.09 26.74 -3.81
N GLU A 410 -4.79 26.74 -3.51
CA GLU A 410 -3.76 26.29 -4.46
C GLU A 410 -3.79 24.77 -4.65
N ARG A 411 -3.91 24.00 -3.56
CA ARG A 411 -4.02 22.54 -3.61
C ARG A 411 -5.27 22.08 -4.38
N ASP A 412 -6.40 22.75 -4.20
CA ASP A 412 -7.66 22.41 -4.87
C ASP A 412 -7.55 22.55 -6.40
N LYS A 413 -6.74 23.49 -6.90
CA LYS A 413 -6.43 23.59 -8.34
C LYS A 413 -5.67 22.35 -8.83
N LEU A 414 -4.70 21.87 -8.06
CA LEU A 414 -3.96 20.64 -8.40
C LEU A 414 -4.88 19.41 -8.36
N THR A 415 -5.77 19.32 -7.37
CA THR A 415 -6.80 18.27 -7.34
C THR A 415 -7.77 18.36 -8.53
N ALA A 416 -8.15 19.56 -8.97
CA ALA A 416 -8.97 19.74 -10.17
C ALA A 416 -8.25 19.27 -11.44
N PHE A 417 -6.94 19.50 -11.56
CA PHE A 417 -6.14 18.96 -12.67
C PHE A 417 -6.09 17.44 -12.69
N ILE A 418 -5.99 16.78 -11.52
CA ILE A 418 -6.09 15.32 -11.43
C ILE A 418 -7.43 14.86 -11.99
N LYS A 419 -8.54 15.43 -11.50
CA LYS A 419 -9.90 15.07 -11.97
C LYS A 419 -10.08 15.26 -13.48
N ALA A 420 -9.53 16.34 -14.04
CA ALA A 420 -9.60 16.61 -15.47
C ALA A 420 -8.75 15.65 -16.32
N ALA A 421 -7.68 15.10 -15.76
CA ALA A 421 -6.79 14.16 -16.46
C ALA A 421 -7.35 12.73 -16.54
N ILE A 422 -8.35 12.38 -15.71
CA ILE A 422 -9.00 11.06 -15.74
C ILE A 422 -9.99 11.03 -16.90
N VAL A 423 -9.59 10.40 -18.01
CA VAL A 423 -10.41 10.32 -19.22
C VAL A 423 -10.61 8.86 -19.66
N PRO A 424 -11.80 8.42 -20.08
CA PRO A 424 -11.95 7.06 -20.59
C PRO A 424 -11.00 6.80 -21.78
N VAL A 425 -10.33 5.65 -21.77
CA VAL A 425 -9.44 5.21 -22.86
C VAL A 425 -10.23 4.31 -23.79
N THR A 426 -10.28 4.68 -25.07
CA THR A 426 -10.80 3.80 -26.13
C THR A 426 -9.64 3.00 -26.69
N HIS A 427 -9.78 1.68 -26.72
CA HIS A 427 -8.72 0.77 -27.15
C HIS A 427 -9.28 -0.46 -27.85
N THR A 428 -8.43 -1.11 -28.62
CA THR A 428 -8.79 -2.27 -29.45
C THR A 428 -7.89 -3.44 -29.10
N ILE A 429 -8.49 -4.62 -28.97
CA ILE A 429 -7.79 -5.90 -28.82
C ILE A 429 -8.06 -6.71 -30.09
N ARG A 430 -6.99 -7.12 -30.78
CA ARG A 430 -7.07 -8.00 -31.95
C ARG A 430 -6.65 -9.42 -31.59
N ILE A 431 -7.40 -10.40 -32.06
CA ILE A 431 -7.26 -11.83 -31.81
C ILE A 431 -7.18 -12.52 -33.17
N VAL A 432 -5.98 -12.91 -33.59
CA VAL A 432 -5.73 -13.51 -34.91
C VAL A 432 -5.24 -14.93 -34.74
N ALA A 433 -5.91 -15.90 -35.39
CA ALA A 433 -5.46 -17.30 -35.41
C ALA A 433 -4.06 -17.42 -36.05
N GLU A 434 -3.21 -18.28 -35.48
CA GLU A 434 -1.86 -18.60 -36.01
C GLU A 434 -1.73 -20.04 -36.49
#